data_AF-A0A1A8MJK2-F1
#
_entry.id   AF-A0A1A8MJK2-F1
#
_cell.length_a   1.000
_cell.length_b   1.000
_cell.length_c   1.000
_cell.angle_alpha   90.00
_cell.angle_beta   90.00
_cell.angle_gamma   90.00
#
_symmetry.space_group_name_H-M   'P 1'
#
loop_
_entity.id
_entity.type
_entity.pdbx_description
1 polymer ?
#
loop_
_entity_poly.entity_id
_entity_poly.type
_entity_poly.pdbx_seq_one_letter_code
_entity_poly.pdbx_strand_id
1 'polypeptide(L)'
;MEHPTFKKAQNGTLILKASDEAKAVGPQRQGYRAKQPEEVEAEARAHVASEGGDVNNATLVLSRWKVQFGTYQGKTFHWLLQNDVGYAVMVVASHQKERERTGSQSPLMANKDAFTRYSLAYPEFAEAVWFRQAFEEARVKSLQPGQEGLALVGFGDFKFESLQSLYDSKDPKTIRFVNYLRRTAPAPGSQMENAVLYVKKRDRQREGATAASAAATSTTSTPVAASASSSSRVSVSPSYQGPKAA
;
A
#
# COMPACT_ATOMS: atom_id res chain seq x y z
N MET A 1 -17.06 -25.89 16.72
CA MET A 1 -17.05 -24.41 16.57
C MET A 1 -16.63 -24.12 15.14
N GLU A 2 -17.51 -23.58 14.31
CA GLU A 2 -17.22 -23.35 12.89
C GLU A 2 -16.50 -22.02 12.67
N HIS A 3 -15.17 -22.05 12.74
CA HIS A 3 -14.35 -20.96 12.23
C HIS A 3 -14.37 -20.98 10.68
N PRO A 4 -14.41 -19.82 10.01
CA PRO A 4 -14.41 -19.75 8.56
C PRO A 4 -13.07 -20.26 8.00
N THR A 5 -13.11 -21.33 7.22
CA THR A 5 -11.95 -21.85 6.48
C THR A 5 -11.50 -20.88 5.40
N PHE A 6 -10.59 -19.97 5.74
CA PHE A 6 -10.01 -19.02 4.78
C PHE A 6 -9.20 -19.75 3.69
N LYS A 7 -9.44 -19.40 2.42
CA LYS A 7 -8.67 -19.94 1.29
C LYS A 7 -7.25 -19.33 1.33
N LYS A 8 -6.21 -20.16 1.36
CA LYS A 8 -4.79 -19.77 1.50
C LYS A 8 -3.93 -20.30 0.35
N ALA A 9 -2.89 -19.55 -0.01
CA ALA A 9 -1.85 -19.99 -0.92
C ALA A 9 -0.86 -20.96 -0.22
N GLN A 10 -0.01 -21.64 -1.00
CA GLN A 10 0.97 -22.62 -0.49
C GLN A 10 1.92 -22.05 0.58
N ASN A 11 2.16 -20.73 0.57
CA ASN A 11 2.97 -20.02 1.58
C ASN A 11 2.15 -19.53 2.79
N GLY A 12 0.93 -20.03 2.99
CA GLY A 12 0.03 -19.65 4.09
C GLY A 12 -0.67 -18.28 3.94
N THR A 13 -0.35 -17.49 2.90
CA THR A 13 -0.94 -16.16 2.70
C THR A 13 -2.42 -16.27 2.29
N LEU A 14 -3.28 -15.40 2.85
CA LEU A 14 -4.70 -15.31 2.50
C LEU A 14 -4.90 -15.00 1.00
N ILE A 15 -5.80 -15.75 0.35
CA ILE A 15 -6.23 -15.49 -1.02
C ILE A 15 -7.35 -14.44 -0.99
N LEU A 16 -7.00 -13.20 -1.33
CA LEU A 16 -7.94 -12.07 -1.39
C LEU A 16 -8.80 -12.03 -2.67
N LYS A 17 -8.79 -13.08 -3.50
CA LYS A 17 -9.60 -13.17 -4.72
C LYS A 17 -10.95 -13.83 -4.40
N ALA A 18 -12.03 -13.25 -4.91
CA ALA A 18 -13.35 -13.87 -4.93
C ALA A 18 -13.29 -15.28 -5.53
N SER A 19 -13.96 -16.22 -4.87
CA SER A 19 -14.11 -17.59 -5.33
C SER A 19 -15.14 -17.73 -6.45
N ASP A 20 -15.26 -18.90 -7.07
CA ASP A 20 -16.24 -19.10 -8.14
C ASP A 20 -17.68 -19.11 -7.61
N GLU A 21 -17.88 -19.59 -6.37
CA GLU A 21 -19.14 -19.48 -5.62
C GLU A 21 -19.51 -18.02 -5.31
N ALA A 22 -18.51 -17.14 -5.18
CA ALA A 22 -18.72 -15.70 -5.01
C ALA A 22 -19.03 -14.99 -6.34
N LYS A 23 -18.29 -15.30 -7.42
CA LYS A 23 -18.56 -14.80 -8.77
C LYS A 23 -19.94 -15.20 -9.29
N ALA A 24 -20.46 -16.35 -8.86
CA ALA A 24 -21.80 -16.83 -9.18
C ALA A 24 -22.94 -16.12 -8.41
N VAL A 25 -22.64 -15.17 -7.51
CA VAL A 25 -23.67 -14.36 -6.84
C VAL A 25 -24.20 -13.31 -7.82
N GLY A 26 -25.44 -13.51 -8.26
CA GLY A 26 -26.16 -12.56 -9.12
C GLY A 26 -26.41 -11.19 -8.46
N PRO A 27 -26.89 -10.20 -9.23
CA PRO A 27 -26.99 -8.81 -8.80
C PRO A 27 -27.89 -8.62 -7.56
N GLN A 28 -27.57 -7.60 -6.76
CA GLN A 28 -28.30 -7.22 -5.55
C GLN A 28 -29.79 -6.97 -5.85
N ARG A 29 -30.68 -7.56 -5.05
CA ARG A 29 -32.14 -7.39 -5.21
C ARG A 29 -32.54 -5.94 -4.93
N GLN A 30 -33.22 -5.31 -5.88
CA GLN A 30 -33.80 -3.98 -5.71
C GLN A 30 -34.87 -3.96 -4.60
N GLY A 31 -35.13 -2.78 -4.03
CA GLY A 31 -36.17 -2.59 -2.99
C GLY A 31 -35.81 -3.14 -1.60
N TYR A 32 -34.55 -3.49 -1.34
CA TYR A 32 -34.15 -4.05 -0.04
C TYR A 32 -34.18 -3.02 1.10
N ARG A 33 -34.95 -3.31 2.15
CA ARG A 33 -34.91 -2.64 3.45
C ARG A 33 -33.92 -3.35 4.37
N ALA A 34 -32.95 -2.63 4.92
CA ALA A 34 -32.13 -3.13 6.02
C ALA A 34 -33.01 -3.34 7.27
N LYS A 35 -32.96 -4.57 7.81
CA LYS A 35 -33.62 -4.99 9.05
C LYS A 35 -32.89 -4.44 10.28
N GLN A 36 -33.60 -4.28 11.39
CA GLN A 36 -32.99 -3.89 12.65
C GLN A 36 -32.00 -4.96 13.18
N PRO A 37 -31.01 -4.60 14.01
CA PRO A 37 -30.04 -5.56 14.57
C PRO A 37 -30.71 -6.76 15.26
N GLU A 38 -31.81 -6.51 15.98
CA GLU A 38 -32.56 -7.50 16.74
C GLU A 38 -33.28 -8.50 15.80
N GLU A 39 -33.79 -8.03 14.65
CA GLU A 39 -34.36 -8.89 13.60
C GLU A 39 -33.28 -9.84 13.03
N VAL A 40 -32.07 -9.32 12.77
CA VAL A 40 -30.94 -10.11 12.24
C VAL A 40 -30.42 -11.10 13.28
N GLU A 41 -30.33 -10.69 14.55
CA GLU A 41 -29.89 -11.56 15.62
C GLU A 41 -30.91 -12.68 15.91
N ALA A 42 -32.21 -12.39 15.88
CA ALA A 42 -33.26 -13.39 16.02
C ALA A 42 -33.19 -14.44 14.89
N GLU A 43 -33.02 -14.01 13.63
CA GLU A 43 -32.82 -14.94 12.51
C GLU A 43 -31.54 -15.78 12.65
N ALA A 44 -30.45 -15.18 13.11
CA ALA A 44 -29.19 -15.90 13.33
C ALA A 44 -29.28 -16.91 14.49
N ARG A 45 -29.92 -16.54 15.60
CA ARG A 45 -30.17 -17.44 16.74
C ARG A 45 -31.09 -18.60 16.36
N ALA A 46 -32.15 -18.35 15.59
CA ALA A 46 -33.02 -19.40 15.07
C ALA A 46 -32.27 -20.37 14.15
N HIS A 47 -31.38 -19.86 13.29
CA HIS A 47 -30.52 -20.69 12.43
C HIS A 47 -29.58 -21.57 13.27
N VAL A 48 -28.85 -20.99 14.24
CA VAL A 48 -27.95 -21.72 15.14
C VAL A 48 -28.70 -22.80 15.93
N ALA A 49 -29.90 -22.50 16.45
CA ALA A 49 -30.73 -23.47 17.15
C ALA A 49 -31.18 -24.62 16.23
N SER A 50 -31.54 -24.34 14.97
CA SER A 50 -31.92 -25.37 13.99
C SER A 50 -30.76 -26.28 13.58
N GLU A 51 -29.53 -25.81 13.71
CA GLU A 51 -28.29 -26.58 13.50
C GLU A 51 -27.81 -27.31 14.76
N GLY A 52 -28.56 -27.24 15.88
CA GLY A 52 -28.18 -27.82 17.17
C GLY A 52 -27.01 -27.11 17.87
N GLY A 53 -26.69 -25.88 17.46
CA GLY A 53 -25.60 -25.08 18.03
C GLY A 53 -25.99 -24.29 19.27
N ASP A 54 -24.98 -23.88 20.05
CA ASP A 54 -25.18 -23.01 21.22
C ASP A 54 -25.51 -21.57 20.81
N VAL A 55 -26.74 -21.14 21.09
CA VAL A 55 -27.22 -19.77 20.87
C VAL A 55 -26.59 -18.73 21.81
N ASN A 56 -25.91 -19.14 22.87
CA ASN A 56 -25.20 -18.22 23.78
C ASN A 56 -23.79 -17.88 23.27
N ASN A 57 -23.23 -18.71 22.38
CA ASN A 57 -21.96 -18.46 21.71
C ASN A 57 -22.10 -17.31 20.71
N ALA A 58 -21.78 -16.09 21.15
CA ALA A 58 -21.89 -14.87 20.36
C ALA A 58 -21.15 -14.95 19.01
N THR A 59 -19.99 -15.62 18.94
CA THR A 59 -19.24 -15.81 17.69
C THR A 59 -19.96 -16.76 16.73
N LEU A 60 -20.59 -17.82 17.23
CA LEU A 60 -21.40 -18.74 16.41
C LEU A 60 -22.66 -18.06 15.88
N VAL A 61 -23.36 -17.28 16.72
CA VAL A 61 -24.50 -16.45 16.30
C VAL A 61 -24.06 -15.44 15.23
N LEU A 62 -23.00 -14.67 15.48
CA LEU A 62 -22.45 -13.73 14.49
C LEU A 62 -22.05 -14.42 13.18
N SER A 63 -21.56 -15.67 13.21
CA SER A 63 -21.25 -16.42 12.00
C SER A 63 -22.47 -16.59 11.06
N ARG A 64 -23.67 -16.67 11.64
CA ARG A 64 -24.96 -16.83 10.95
C ARG A 64 -25.72 -15.51 10.71
N TRP A 65 -25.23 -14.37 11.19
CA TRP A 65 -25.78 -13.06 10.81
C TRP A 65 -25.69 -12.87 9.30
N LYS A 66 -26.75 -12.31 8.70
CA LYS A 66 -26.82 -12.03 7.27
C LYS A 66 -26.22 -10.67 6.96
N VAL A 67 -25.45 -10.61 5.88
CA VAL A 67 -24.94 -9.39 5.26
C VAL A 67 -26.13 -8.55 4.77
N GLN A 68 -26.20 -7.29 5.18
CA GLN A 68 -27.24 -6.34 4.74
C GLN A 68 -26.74 -5.30 3.72
N PHE A 69 -25.47 -5.40 3.28
CA PHE A 69 -24.81 -4.43 2.41
C PHE A 69 -24.27 -5.06 1.11
N GLY A 70 -24.38 -4.31 0.01
CA GLY A 70 -23.69 -4.59 -1.25
C GLY A 70 -24.00 -5.94 -1.91
N THR A 71 -23.04 -6.45 -2.68
CA THR A 71 -23.20 -7.61 -3.58
C THR A 71 -23.63 -8.88 -2.86
N TYR A 72 -23.09 -9.14 -1.67
CA TYR A 72 -23.30 -10.40 -0.94
C TYR A 72 -24.48 -10.34 0.05
N GLN A 73 -25.37 -9.37 -0.10
CA GLN A 73 -26.58 -9.21 0.71
C GLN A 73 -27.39 -10.52 0.82
N GLY A 74 -27.73 -10.91 2.04
CA GLY A 74 -28.46 -12.14 2.36
C GLY A 74 -27.59 -13.39 2.55
N LYS A 75 -26.29 -13.36 2.19
CA LYS A 75 -25.31 -14.39 2.60
C LYS A 75 -24.96 -14.21 4.08
N THR A 76 -24.45 -15.26 4.73
CA THR A 76 -23.96 -15.16 6.12
C THR A 76 -22.57 -14.54 6.21
N PHE A 77 -22.21 -13.97 7.37
CA PHE A 77 -20.86 -13.47 7.63
C PHE A 77 -19.80 -14.56 7.48
N HIS A 78 -20.09 -15.79 7.94
CA HIS A 78 -19.22 -16.95 7.76
C HIS A 78 -18.97 -17.26 6.27
N TRP A 79 -20.04 -17.31 5.46
CA TRP A 79 -19.93 -17.57 4.02
C TRP A 79 -19.09 -16.50 3.33
N LEU A 80 -19.25 -15.22 3.68
CA LEU A 80 -18.48 -14.13 3.08
C LEU A 80 -16.98 -14.26 3.38
N LEU A 81 -16.60 -14.59 4.62
CA LEU A 81 -15.19 -14.78 5.00
C LEU A 81 -14.53 -16.00 4.33
N GLN A 82 -15.30 -17.00 3.88
CA GLN A 82 -14.77 -18.13 3.10
C GLN A 82 -14.65 -17.86 1.60
N ASN A 83 -15.52 -17.01 1.03
CA ASN A 83 -15.73 -16.92 -0.42
C ASN A 83 -15.23 -15.61 -1.05
N ASP A 84 -15.16 -14.50 -0.30
CA ASP A 84 -14.51 -13.26 -0.78
C ASP A 84 -13.84 -12.46 0.36
N VAL A 85 -12.64 -12.92 0.74
CA VAL A 85 -11.81 -12.26 1.76
C VAL A 85 -11.42 -10.85 1.31
N GLY A 86 -11.18 -10.62 0.01
CA GLY A 86 -10.77 -9.30 -0.51
C GLY A 86 -11.86 -8.26 -0.35
N TYR A 87 -13.10 -8.60 -0.70
CA TYR A 87 -14.26 -7.74 -0.47
C TYR A 87 -14.52 -7.53 1.02
N ALA A 88 -14.43 -8.57 1.85
CA ALA A 88 -14.60 -8.47 3.29
C ALA A 88 -13.58 -7.50 3.93
N VAL A 89 -12.29 -7.64 3.60
CA VAL A 89 -11.21 -6.76 4.03
C VAL A 89 -11.42 -5.33 3.51
N MET A 90 -11.91 -5.18 2.28
CA MET A 90 -12.25 -3.87 1.70
C MET A 90 -13.36 -3.17 2.51
N VAL A 91 -14.46 -3.88 2.81
CA VAL A 91 -15.58 -3.35 3.59
C VAL A 91 -15.14 -2.93 4.99
N VAL A 92 -14.43 -3.78 5.74
CA VAL A 92 -14.04 -3.49 7.12
C VAL A 92 -13.08 -2.30 7.20
N ALA A 93 -12.06 -2.27 6.33
CA ALA A 93 -11.11 -1.15 6.27
C ALA A 93 -11.76 0.18 5.86
N SER A 94 -12.84 0.14 5.06
CA SER A 94 -13.65 1.31 4.69
C SER A 94 -14.57 1.74 5.84
N HIS A 95 -15.22 0.78 6.49
CA HIS A 95 -16.17 1.00 7.59
C HIS A 95 -15.51 1.62 8.83
N GLN A 96 -14.27 1.26 9.14
CA GLN A 96 -13.52 1.90 10.23
C GLN A 96 -13.29 3.40 9.94
N LYS A 97 -12.94 3.77 8.70
CA LYS A 97 -12.82 5.19 8.27
C LYS A 97 -14.18 5.89 8.18
N GLU A 98 -15.25 5.15 7.91
CA GLU A 98 -16.64 5.65 8.00
C GLU A 98 -17.01 5.97 9.46
N ARG A 99 -16.63 5.11 10.42
CA ARG A 99 -16.83 5.32 11.88
C ARG A 99 -16.07 6.53 12.41
N GLU A 100 -14.83 6.73 12.00
CA GLU A 100 -14.03 7.92 12.32
C GLU A 100 -14.74 9.23 11.92
N ARG A 101 -15.60 9.19 10.89
CA ARG A 101 -16.28 10.37 10.33
C ARG A 101 -17.77 10.47 10.66
N THR A 102 -18.42 9.42 11.18
CA THR A 102 -19.84 9.48 11.57
C THR A 102 -20.24 8.49 12.67
N GLY A 103 -20.96 9.02 13.67
CA GLY A 103 -21.63 8.25 14.72
C GLY A 103 -23.00 7.68 14.31
N SER A 104 -23.28 7.50 13.02
CA SER A 104 -24.59 7.04 12.52
C SER A 104 -24.96 5.64 13.04
N GLN A 105 -26.12 5.54 13.71
CA GLN A 105 -26.68 4.30 14.28
C GLN A 105 -27.72 3.65 13.35
N SER A 106 -27.53 3.70 12.04
CA SER A 106 -28.47 3.06 11.09
C SER A 106 -28.41 1.51 11.18
N PRO A 107 -29.45 0.78 10.71
CA PRO A 107 -29.43 -0.69 10.77
C PRO A 107 -28.33 -1.30 9.89
N LEU A 108 -27.99 -0.61 8.79
CA LEU A 108 -26.86 -0.95 7.91
C LEU A 108 -25.51 -0.74 8.61
N MET A 109 -25.39 0.36 9.35
CA MET A 109 -24.24 0.70 10.19
C MET A 109 -23.99 -0.39 11.24
N ALA A 110 -25.01 -0.74 12.03
CA ALA A 110 -24.92 -1.79 13.05
C ALA A 110 -24.59 -3.17 12.46
N ASN A 111 -25.08 -3.50 11.26
CA ASN A 111 -24.71 -4.74 10.57
C ASN A 111 -23.24 -4.76 10.13
N LYS A 112 -22.68 -3.64 9.65
CA LYS A 112 -21.24 -3.50 9.37
C LYS A 112 -20.39 -3.56 10.67
N ASP A 113 -20.88 -3.02 11.79
CA ASP A 113 -20.21 -3.13 13.10
C ASP A 113 -20.15 -4.59 13.59
N ALA A 114 -21.26 -5.31 13.50
CA ALA A 114 -21.33 -6.73 13.82
C ALA A 114 -20.41 -7.56 12.91
N PHE A 115 -20.38 -7.26 11.61
CA PHE A 115 -19.46 -7.89 10.66
C PHE A 115 -17.98 -7.62 11.04
N THR A 116 -17.65 -6.37 11.37
CA THR A 116 -16.31 -5.95 11.80
C THR A 116 -15.88 -6.69 13.08
N ARG A 117 -16.79 -6.78 14.08
CA ARG A 117 -16.54 -7.53 15.32
C ARG A 117 -16.30 -9.01 15.06
N TYR A 118 -17.10 -9.64 14.19
CA TYR A 118 -16.92 -11.03 13.80
C TYR A 118 -15.60 -11.26 13.07
N SER A 119 -15.28 -10.42 12.08
CA SER A 119 -14.12 -10.64 11.21
C SER A 119 -12.78 -10.35 11.89
N LEU A 120 -12.73 -9.35 12.79
CA LEU A 120 -11.51 -9.02 13.53
C LEU A 120 -11.20 -10.00 14.68
N ALA A 121 -12.09 -10.95 14.98
CA ALA A 121 -11.79 -12.08 15.86
C ALA A 121 -10.78 -13.08 15.25
N TYR A 122 -10.42 -12.92 13.98
CA TYR A 122 -9.47 -13.77 13.26
C TYR A 122 -8.18 -12.99 12.97
N PRO A 123 -7.03 -13.30 13.63
CA PRO A 123 -5.81 -12.50 13.53
C PRO A 123 -5.29 -12.30 12.11
N GLU A 124 -5.33 -13.34 11.27
CA GLU A 124 -4.92 -13.28 9.86
C GLU A 124 -5.80 -12.32 9.02
N PHE A 125 -7.09 -12.21 9.35
CA PHE A 125 -7.99 -11.24 8.71
C PHE A 125 -7.71 -9.82 9.22
N ALA A 126 -7.47 -9.66 10.53
CA ALA A 126 -7.10 -8.38 11.11
C ALA A 126 -5.78 -7.83 10.53
N GLU A 127 -4.79 -8.68 10.31
CA GLU A 127 -3.54 -8.31 9.61
C GLU A 127 -3.81 -7.83 8.19
N ALA A 128 -4.71 -8.50 7.44
CA ALA A 128 -5.07 -8.08 6.09
C ALA A 128 -5.83 -6.73 6.05
N VAL A 129 -6.68 -6.44 7.04
CA VAL A 129 -7.32 -5.13 7.22
C VAL A 129 -6.29 -4.04 7.51
N TRP A 130 -5.39 -4.28 8.47
CA TRP A 130 -4.33 -3.34 8.83
C TRP A 130 -3.38 -3.07 7.65
N PHE A 131 -2.94 -4.12 6.95
CA PHE A 131 -2.14 -4.00 5.74
C PHE A 131 -2.86 -3.18 4.66
N ARG A 132 -4.16 -3.42 4.42
CA ARG A 132 -4.91 -2.61 3.45
C ARG A 132 -4.95 -1.13 3.85
N GLN A 133 -5.14 -0.82 5.14
CA GLN A 133 -5.17 0.56 5.63
C GLN A 133 -3.82 1.26 5.45
N ALA A 134 -2.72 0.61 5.87
CA ALA A 134 -1.36 1.11 5.71
C ALA A 134 -0.98 1.28 4.23
N PHE A 135 -1.35 0.32 3.37
CA PHE A 135 -1.07 0.38 1.93
C PHE A 135 -1.80 1.54 1.25
N GLU A 136 -3.09 1.76 1.55
CA GLU A 136 -3.85 2.88 0.98
C GLU A 136 -3.34 4.24 1.50
N GLU A 137 -2.96 4.34 2.77
CA GLU A 137 -2.37 5.56 3.34
C GLU A 137 -1.02 5.89 2.70
N ALA A 138 -0.13 4.90 2.60
CA ALA A 138 1.16 5.03 1.93
C ALA A 138 1.00 5.40 0.45
N ARG A 139 0.03 4.81 -0.25
CA ARG A 139 -0.30 5.13 -1.65
C ARG A 139 -0.79 6.58 -1.81
N VAL A 140 -1.61 7.08 -0.89
CA VAL A 140 -2.05 8.50 -0.90
C VAL A 140 -0.89 9.44 -0.65
N LYS A 141 0.04 9.10 0.25
CA LYS A 141 1.28 9.87 0.49
C LYS A 141 2.22 9.84 -0.72
N SER A 142 2.40 8.68 -1.36
CA SER A 142 3.35 8.49 -2.46
C SER A 142 2.93 9.12 -3.78
N LEU A 143 1.65 9.52 -3.91
CA LEU A 143 1.16 10.31 -5.05
C LEU A 143 1.56 11.80 -4.96
N GLN A 144 2.11 12.26 -3.84
CA GLN A 144 2.62 13.64 -3.72
C GLN A 144 3.98 13.79 -4.42
N PRO A 145 4.27 14.94 -5.07
CA PRO A 145 5.54 15.17 -5.76
C PRO A 145 6.76 14.89 -4.86
N GLY A 146 7.68 14.07 -5.35
CA GLY A 146 8.89 13.66 -4.62
C GLY A 146 8.69 12.61 -3.52
N GLN A 147 7.45 12.27 -3.16
CA GLN A 147 7.14 11.32 -2.07
C GLN A 147 6.98 9.87 -2.54
N GLU A 148 7.28 9.56 -3.81
CA GLU A 148 7.18 8.23 -4.43
C GLU A 148 7.74 7.09 -3.56
N GLY A 149 8.85 7.36 -2.85
CA GLY A 149 9.52 6.42 -1.97
C GLY A 149 8.74 6.00 -0.72
N LEU A 150 7.67 6.72 -0.35
CA LEU A 150 6.77 6.36 0.75
C LEU A 150 5.77 5.26 0.38
N ALA A 151 5.65 4.88 -0.89
CA ALA A 151 4.83 3.74 -1.29
C ALA A 151 5.33 2.47 -0.59
N LEU A 152 4.42 1.60 -0.12
CA LEU A 152 4.83 0.28 0.36
C LEU A 152 5.22 -0.63 -0.80
N VAL A 153 6.18 -1.54 -0.55
CA VAL A 153 6.50 -2.64 -1.48
C VAL A 153 5.23 -3.46 -1.78
N GLY A 154 4.43 -3.76 -0.76
CA GLY A 154 3.11 -4.36 -0.90
C GLY A 154 3.05 -5.88 -1.14
N PHE A 155 4.19 -6.55 -1.35
CA PHE A 155 4.27 -8.01 -1.56
C PHE A 155 5.47 -8.65 -0.85
N GLY A 156 5.36 -9.96 -0.60
CA GLY A 156 6.39 -10.77 0.06
C GLY A 156 6.68 -10.36 1.50
N ASP A 157 7.82 -10.82 2.02
CA ASP A 157 8.32 -10.52 3.38
C ASP A 157 8.39 -9.01 3.66
N PHE A 158 8.70 -8.21 2.63
CA PHE A 158 8.90 -6.77 2.72
C PHE A 158 7.61 -5.97 2.50
N LYS A 159 6.42 -6.59 2.48
CA LYS A 159 5.15 -5.93 2.11
C LYS A 159 4.85 -4.64 2.89
N PHE A 160 5.31 -4.54 4.14
CA PHE A 160 5.15 -3.38 5.02
C PHE A 160 6.26 -2.33 4.94
N GLU A 161 7.38 -2.62 4.25
CA GLU A 161 8.46 -1.65 4.04
C GLU A 161 8.07 -0.63 2.97
N SER A 162 8.55 0.61 3.13
CA SER A 162 8.48 1.60 2.06
C SER A 162 9.57 1.36 1.01
N LEU A 163 9.33 1.75 -0.24
CA LEU A 163 10.32 1.63 -1.33
C LEU A 163 11.63 2.35 -0.98
N GLN A 164 11.56 3.48 -0.25
CA GLN A 164 12.74 4.19 0.24
C GLN A 164 13.47 3.44 1.36
N SER A 165 12.74 2.95 2.37
CA SER A 165 13.33 2.15 3.46
C SER A 165 14.09 0.95 2.89
N LEU A 166 13.44 0.21 1.99
CA LEU A 166 14.01 -0.92 1.28
C LEU A 166 15.30 -0.56 0.52
N TYR A 167 15.34 0.58 -0.16
CA TYR A 167 16.46 1.00 -1.00
C TYR A 167 17.65 1.57 -0.22
N ASP A 168 17.40 2.31 0.86
CA ASP A 168 18.44 2.98 1.66
C ASP A 168 18.97 2.08 2.81
N SER A 169 18.27 0.99 3.16
CA SER A 169 18.65 0.00 4.19
C SER A 169 20.05 -0.61 4.04
N LYS A 170 20.61 -1.06 5.17
CA LYS A 170 21.91 -1.75 5.27
C LYS A 170 21.80 -3.23 5.63
N ASP A 171 20.59 -3.74 5.83
CA ASP A 171 20.37 -5.14 6.18
C ASP A 171 20.76 -6.09 5.02
N PRO A 172 21.54 -7.18 5.26
CA PRO A 172 21.95 -8.11 4.20
C PRO A 172 20.81 -8.82 3.46
N LYS A 173 19.65 -9.08 4.10
CA LYS A 173 18.49 -9.70 3.42
C LYS A 173 17.84 -8.69 2.47
N THR A 174 17.68 -7.46 2.92
CA THR A 174 17.17 -6.32 2.13
C THR A 174 18.09 -6.01 0.95
N ILE A 175 19.40 -5.94 1.16
CA ILE A 175 20.40 -5.72 0.09
C ILE A 175 20.32 -6.83 -0.98
N ARG A 176 20.19 -8.10 -0.57
CA ARG A 176 19.98 -9.22 -1.52
C ARG A 176 18.69 -9.05 -2.32
N PHE A 177 17.60 -8.62 -1.68
CA PHE A 177 16.32 -8.39 -2.35
C PHE A 177 16.35 -7.21 -3.33
N VAL A 178 16.96 -6.08 -2.98
CA VAL A 178 17.14 -4.95 -3.93
C VAL A 178 18.01 -5.37 -5.12
N ASN A 179 19.05 -6.20 -4.90
CA ASN A 179 19.85 -6.77 -6.00
C ASN A 179 19.08 -7.74 -6.90
N TYR A 180 18.06 -8.44 -6.36
CA TYR A 180 17.10 -9.21 -7.15
C TYR A 180 16.18 -8.27 -7.97
N LEU A 181 15.63 -7.21 -7.37
CA LEU A 181 14.79 -6.23 -8.06
C LEU A 181 15.52 -5.58 -9.26
N ARG A 182 16.79 -5.20 -9.11
CA ARG A 182 17.63 -4.65 -10.22
C ARG A 182 17.61 -5.53 -11.47
N ARG A 183 17.65 -6.85 -11.28
CA ARG A 183 17.74 -7.88 -12.34
C ARG A 183 16.38 -8.43 -12.78
N THR A 184 15.29 -8.06 -12.10
CA THR A 184 13.96 -8.59 -12.37
C THR A 184 13.30 -7.90 -13.56
N ALA A 185 12.65 -8.70 -14.41
CA ALA A 185 11.67 -8.26 -15.39
C ALA A 185 10.26 -8.44 -14.78
N PRO A 186 9.59 -7.37 -14.35
CA PRO A 186 8.29 -7.45 -13.69
C PRO A 186 7.16 -7.66 -14.69
N ALA A 187 6.02 -8.19 -14.22
CA ALA A 187 4.78 -8.16 -14.99
C ALA A 187 4.19 -6.73 -15.02
N PRO A 188 3.69 -6.23 -16.16
CA PRO A 188 3.08 -4.90 -16.24
C PRO A 188 1.91 -4.71 -15.26
N GLY A 189 1.81 -3.51 -14.67
CA GLY A 189 0.79 -3.14 -13.69
C GLY A 189 0.95 -3.76 -12.30
N SER A 190 2.06 -4.46 -12.03
CA SER A 190 2.30 -5.11 -10.74
C SER A 190 2.98 -4.21 -9.70
N GLN A 191 2.79 -4.52 -8.41
CA GLN A 191 3.57 -3.87 -7.33
C GLN A 191 5.08 -4.12 -7.50
N MET A 192 5.47 -5.28 -8.05
CA MET A 192 6.85 -5.60 -8.42
C MET A 192 7.39 -4.61 -9.46
N GLU A 193 6.58 -4.20 -10.45
CA GLU A 193 6.98 -3.19 -11.43
C GLU A 193 7.29 -1.85 -10.77
N ASN A 194 6.41 -1.37 -9.89
CA ASN A 194 6.64 -0.14 -9.12
C ASN A 194 7.97 -0.19 -8.33
N ALA A 195 8.23 -1.32 -7.64
CA ALA A 195 9.46 -1.51 -6.90
C ALA A 195 10.71 -1.54 -7.80
N VAL A 196 10.66 -2.24 -8.94
CA VAL A 196 11.77 -2.32 -9.92
C VAL A 196 12.02 -0.95 -10.56
N LEU A 197 10.97 -0.19 -10.92
CA LEU A 197 11.08 1.15 -11.48
C LEU A 197 11.69 2.14 -10.48
N TYR A 198 11.25 2.10 -9.21
CA TYR A 198 11.81 2.96 -8.16
C TYR A 198 13.31 2.69 -7.95
N VAL A 199 13.72 1.43 -7.81
CA VAL A 199 15.15 1.05 -7.65
C VAL A 199 15.98 1.56 -8.84
N LYS A 200 15.53 1.32 -10.08
CA LYS A 200 16.22 1.77 -11.31
C LYS A 200 16.16 3.30 -11.52
N LYS A 201 15.26 4.02 -10.86
CA LYS A 201 15.24 5.48 -10.80
C LYS A 201 16.24 6.02 -9.77
N ARG A 202 16.31 5.42 -8.59
CA ARG A 202 17.24 5.80 -7.51
C ARG A 202 18.70 5.48 -7.84
N ASP A 203 18.98 4.36 -8.49
CA ASP A 203 20.34 4.00 -8.94
C ASP A 203 20.90 5.07 -9.89
N ARG A 204 20.15 5.42 -10.96
CA ARG A 204 20.52 6.50 -11.89
C ARG A 204 20.69 7.87 -11.22
N GLN A 205 19.90 8.17 -10.20
CA GLN A 205 20.07 9.40 -9.40
C GLN A 205 21.39 9.40 -8.62
N ARG A 206 21.77 8.28 -7.99
CA ARG A 206 23.05 8.16 -7.28
C ARG A 206 24.24 8.21 -8.26
N GLU A 207 24.17 7.50 -9.38
CA GLU A 207 25.18 7.52 -10.45
C GLU A 207 25.44 8.94 -10.96
N GLY A 208 24.37 9.67 -11.32
CA GLY A 208 24.45 11.07 -11.76
C GLY A 208 25.04 12.01 -10.69
N ALA A 209 24.66 11.82 -9.41
CA ALA A 209 25.23 12.59 -8.30
C ALA A 209 26.73 12.30 -8.09
N THR A 210 27.16 11.03 -8.20
CA THR A 210 28.59 10.69 -8.12
C THR A 210 29.40 11.25 -9.29
N ALA A 211 28.85 11.23 -10.52
CA ALA A 211 29.50 11.81 -11.69
C ALA A 211 29.64 13.33 -11.57
N ALA A 212 28.59 14.03 -11.11
CA ALA A 212 28.62 15.47 -10.87
C ALA A 212 29.63 15.85 -9.77
N SER A 213 29.70 15.08 -8.68
CA SER A 213 30.69 15.29 -7.62
C SER A 213 32.13 15.10 -8.13
N ALA A 214 32.38 14.04 -8.91
CA ALA A 214 33.71 13.78 -9.49
C ALA A 214 34.15 14.88 -10.47
N ALA A 215 33.22 15.37 -11.31
CA ALA A 215 33.48 16.49 -12.21
C ALA A 215 33.82 17.78 -11.44
N ALA A 216 33.06 18.11 -10.39
CA ALA A 216 33.31 19.28 -9.55
C ALA A 216 34.69 19.21 -8.86
N THR A 217 35.07 18.05 -8.30
CA THR A 217 36.40 17.83 -7.71
C THR A 217 37.52 17.97 -8.73
N SER A 218 37.31 17.51 -9.97
CA SER A 218 38.31 17.62 -11.06
C SER A 218 38.56 19.06 -11.50
N THR A 219 37.62 19.98 -11.25
CA THR A 219 37.74 21.39 -11.65
C THR A 219 38.57 22.22 -10.66
N THR A 220 38.83 21.71 -9.44
CA THR A 220 39.52 22.46 -8.37
C THR A 220 41.04 22.31 -8.39
N SER A 221 41.61 21.43 -9.23
CA SER A 221 43.04 21.13 -9.30
C SER A 221 43.72 21.78 -10.51
N THR A 222 43.79 23.12 -10.54
CA THR A 222 44.67 23.84 -11.48
C THR A 222 46.13 23.75 -11.02
N PRO A 223 47.09 23.41 -11.90
CA PRO A 223 48.50 23.45 -11.56
C PRO A 223 49.00 24.90 -11.46
N VAL A 224 49.75 25.22 -10.39
CA VAL A 224 50.41 26.53 -10.25
C VAL A 224 51.62 26.59 -11.19
N ALA A 225 51.40 27.12 -12.40
CA ALA A 225 52.47 27.37 -13.36
C ALA A 225 53.34 28.56 -12.90
N ALA A 226 54.58 28.30 -12.52
CA ALA A 226 55.53 29.33 -12.11
C ALA A 226 56.12 30.04 -13.34
N SER A 227 55.67 31.28 -13.59
CA SER A 227 56.19 32.11 -14.68
C SER A 227 57.58 32.68 -14.35
N ALA A 228 58.61 32.16 -15.01
CA ALA A 228 59.96 32.74 -14.99
C ALA A 228 60.17 33.74 -16.15
N SER A 229 60.98 34.77 -15.91
CA SER A 229 61.20 35.91 -16.81
C SER A 229 62.09 35.59 -18.02
N SER A 230 61.94 36.34 -19.14
CA SER A 230 62.99 37.21 -19.73
C SER A 230 62.78 37.56 -21.22
N SER A 231 62.90 38.85 -21.57
CA SER A 231 63.41 39.39 -22.86
C SER A 231 62.63 39.18 -24.18
N SER A 232 62.66 40.08 -25.19
CA SER A 232 63.15 41.48 -25.28
C SER A 232 62.73 42.17 -26.61
N ARG A 233 63.01 43.48 -26.75
CA ARG A 233 62.93 44.38 -27.93
C ARG A 233 61.53 45.00 -28.21
N VAL A 234 61.31 46.33 -28.34
CA VAL A 234 62.00 47.45 -29.08
C VAL A 234 61.68 47.36 -30.59
N SER A 235 61.09 48.34 -31.30
CA SER A 235 60.69 49.76 -31.06
C SER A 235 59.50 50.13 -32.03
N VAL A 236 58.91 51.34 -32.22
CA VAL A 236 59.16 52.76 -31.84
C VAL A 236 57.80 53.49 -31.69
N SER A 237 57.76 54.71 -31.11
CA SER A 237 56.63 55.66 -31.14
C SER A 237 56.58 56.51 -32.44
N PRO A 238 55.50 57.27 -32.71
CA PRO A 238 55.45 58.66 -32.21
C PRO A 238 54.08 59.14 -31.67
N SER A 239 54.14 60.28 -30.98
CA SER A 239 53.09 61.02 -30.27
C SER A 239 52.00 61.68 -31.13
N TYR A 240 50.84 61.95 -30.52
CA TYR A 240 50.19 63.27 -30.59
C TYR A 240 49.58 63.68 -29.23
N GLN A 241 49.25 64.96 -29.07
CA GLN A 241 48.92 65.61 -27.79
C GLN A 241 47.39 65.66 -27.50
N GLY A 242 47.01 66.00 -26.26
CA GLY A 242 45.62 66.22 -25.82
C GLY A 242 45.06 67.61 -26.19
N PRO A 243 44.19 68.28 -25.37
CA PRO A 243 44.05 68.14 -23.90
C PRO A 243 42.60 68.10 -23.36
N LYS A 244 42.48 68.15 -22.02
CA LYS A 244 41.49 68.84 -21.13
C LYS A 244 40.13 69.33 -21.68
N ALA A 245 39.06 69.47 -20.88
CA ALA A 245 38.68 68.99 -19.53
C ALA A 245 37.30 69.58 -19.17
N ALA A 246 36.67 69.05 -18.10
CA ALA A 246 35.50 69.60 -17.39
C ALA A 246 34.21 69.76 -18.22
#